data_AF-A0A2H9LNW9-F1
#
_entry.id   AF-A0A2H9LNW9-F1
#
_cell.length_a   1.000
_cell.length_b   1.000
_cell.length_c   1.000
_cell.angle_alpha   90.00
_cell.angle_beta   90.00
_cell.angle_gamma   90.00
#
_symmetry.space_group_name_H-M   'P 1'
#
loop_
_entity.id
_entity.type
_entity.pdbx_description
1 polymer ?
#
loop_
_entity_poly.entity_id
_entity_poly.type
_entity_poly.pdbx_seq_one_letter_code
_entity_poly.pdbx_strand_id
1 'polypeptide(L)'
;SRVKETLEGLKEAGRNEVIIPLGEGVMIKTFPEKTGNILLEVGSGVVVGKKLTDAVEYVQQRIDEADNLIGKLNNNAQVMMNKMREMEPELLKLTQELRQE
;
A
#
# COMPACT_ATOMS: atom_id res chain seq x y z
N SER A 1 8.05 3.39 1.05
CA SER A 1 7.66 2.54 -0.09
C SER A 1 8.77 2.61 -1.10
N ARG A 2 9.37 1.48 -1.51
CA ARG A 2 10.54 1.45 -2.40
C ARG A 2 10.32 2.22 -3.70
N VAL A 3 9.08 2.22 -4.22
CA VAL A 3 8.74 2.98 -5.44
C VAL A 3 8.82 4.49 -5.19
N LYS A 4 8.21 4.98 -4.09
CA LYS A 4 8.27 6.40 -3.73
C LYS A 4 9.71 6.86 -3.52
N GLU A 5 10.49 6.09 -2.76
CA GLU A 5 11.92 6.37 -2.51
C GLU A 5 12.73 6.43 -3.82
N THR A 6 12.44 5.52 -4.76
CA THR A 6 13.08 5.53 -6.09
C THR A 6 12.71 6.78 -6.90
N LEU A 7 11.43 7.19 -6.88
CA LEU A 7 10.97 8.40 -7.57
C LEU A 7 11.56 9.68 -6.95
N GLU A 8 11.68 9.73 -5.63
CA GLU A 8 12.34 10.83 -4.93
C GLU A 8 13.84 10.89 -5.24
N GLY A 9 14.53 9.74 -5.28
CA GLY A 9 15.93 9.65 -5.70
C GLY A 9 16.15 10.11 -7.15
N LEU A 10 15.20 9.84 -8.05
CA LEU A 10 15.25 10.34 -9.43
C LEU A 10 15.16 11.87 -9.51
N LYS A 11 14.47 12.52 -8.57
CA LYS A 11 14.39 13.99 -8.49
C LYS A 11 15.77 14.60 -8.21
N GLU A 12 16.56 13.93 -7.39
CA GLU A 12 17.93 14.37 -7.02
C GLU A 12 18.96 14.00 -8.10
N ALA A 13 18.76 12.88 -8.80
CA ALA A 13 19.69 12.38 -9.80
C ALA A 13 19.69 13.16 -11.14
N GLY A 14 18.67 13.96 -11.46
CA GLY A 14 18.68 14.80 -12.66
C GLY A 14 18.84 14.00 -13.98
N ARG A 15 19.81 14.37 -14.83
CA ARG A 15 20.19 13.62 -16.07
C ARG A 15 21.40 12.71 -15.85
N ASN A 16 21.69 12.36 -14.61
CA ASN A 16 22.85 11.53 -14.32
C ASN A 16 22.65 10.12 -14.87
N GLU A 17 23.78 9.47 -15.07
CA GLU A 17 23.87 8.08 -15.49
C GLU A 17 23.18 7.16 -14.48
N VAL A 18 22.36 6.24 -14.97
CA VAL A 18 21.62 5.27 -14.15
C VAL A 18 21.99 3.84 -14.54
N ILE A 19 21.91 2.94 -13.56
CA ILE A 19 22.10 1.51 -13.75
C ILE A 19 20.74 0.83 -13.59
N ILE A 20 20.27 0.17 -14.64
CA ILE A 20 19.02 -0.57 -14.67
C ILE A 20 19.35 -2.06 -14.53
N PRO A 21 18.99 -2.72 -13.42
CA PRO A 21 19.14 -4.15 -13.29
C PRO A 21 18.11 -4.87 -14.16
N LEU A 22 18.56 -5.83 -14.98
CA LEU A 22 17.68 -6.69 -15.78
C LEU A 22 17.40 -8.05 -15.11
N GLY A 23 18.27 -8.48 -14.20
CA GLY A 23 18.17 -9.76 -13.48
C GLY A 23 19.49 -10.55 -13.49
N GLU A 24 19.64 -11.52 -12.60
CA GLU A 24 20.78 -12.47 -12.57
C GLU A 24 22.19 -11.82 -12.65
N GLY A 25 22.36 -10.62 -12.09
CA GLY A 25 23.62 -9.87 -12.16
C GLY A 25 23.85 -9.10 -13.47
N VAL A 26 22.93 -9.19 -14.43
CA VAL A 26 22.92 -8.42 -15.68
C VAL A 26 22.35 -7.03 -15.42
N MET A 27 23.11 -6.02 -15.83
CA MET A 27 22.79 -4.61 -15.63
C MET A 27 23.07 -3.81 -16.90
N ILE A 28 22.22 -2.83 -17.19
CA ILE A 28 22.43 -1.86 -18.26
C ILE A 28 22.77 -0.52 -17.64
N LYS A 29 23.81 0.11 -18.19
CA LYS A 29 24.21 1.47 -17.86
C LYS A 29 23.68 2.43 -18.93
N THR A 30 22.91 3.44 -18.54
CA THR A 30 22.21 4.33 -19.48
C THR A 30 22.00 5.74 -18.93
N PHE A 31 21.54 6.66 -19.77
CA PHE A 31 21.13 8.02 -19.40
C PHE A 31 19.63 8.18 -19.63
N PRO A 32 18.84 8.62 -18.63
CA PRO A 32 17.43 8.87 -18.83
C PRO A 32 17.21 10.12 -19.71
N GLU A 33 16.64 9.95 -20.91
CA GLU A 33 16.39 11.05 -21.86
C GLU A 33 15.44 12.12 -21.30
N LYS A 34 14.40 11.70 -20.56
CA LYS A 34 13.39 12.58 -19.95
C LYS A 34 12.95 12.04 -18.59
N THR A 35 13.63 12.44 -17.52
CA THR A 35 13.23 12.14 -16.13
C THR A 35 11.93 12.81 -15.69
N GLY A 36 11.37 13.70 -16.52
CA GLY A 36 10.15 14.43 -16.20
C GLY A 36 8.84 13.67 -16.40
N ASN A 37 8.78 12.66 -17.28
CA ASN A 37 7.54 11.94 -17.60
C ASN A 37 7.60 10.51 -17.07
N ILE A 38 6.83 10.26 -16.01
CA ILE A 38 6.69 8.95 -15.38
C ILE A 38 5.41 8.31 -15.90
N LEU A 39 5.50 7.05 -16.33
CA LEU A 39 4.34 6.24 -16.70
C LEU A 39 3.81 5.55 -15.45
N LEU A 40 2.55 5.80 -15.13
CA LEU A 40 1.87 5.21 -13.98
C LEU A 40 0.67 4.40 -14.45
N GLU A 41 0.56 3.17 -13.95
CA GLU A 41 -0.65 2.37 -14.06
C GLU A 41 -1.63 2.84 -12.96
N VAL A 42 -2.86 3.17 -13.36
CA VAL A 42 -3.90 3.73 -12.47
C VAL A 42 -5.06 2.77 -12.24
N GLY A 43 -4.88 1.50 -12.62
CA GLY A 43 -5.88 0.45 -12.52
C GLY A 43 -6.42 0.00 -13.88
N SER A 44 -6.86 -1.26 -13.93
CA SER A 44 -7.47 -1.88 -15.12
C SER A 44 -6.57 -1.82 -16.37
N GLY A 45 -5.25 -1.76 -16.19
CA GLY A 45 -4.28 -1.69 -17.29
C GLY A 45 -4.19 -0.32 -17.96
N VAL A 46 -4.86 0.70 -17.42
CA VAL A 46 -4.76 2.08 -17.93
C VAL A 46 -3.45 2.69 -17.44
N VAL A 47 -2.64 3.18 -18.39
CA VAL A 47 -1.36 3.83 -18.11
C VAL A 47 -1.41 5.30 -18.53
N VAL A 48 -0.99 6.19 -17.63
CA VAL A 48 -0.96 7.63 -17.86
C VAL A 48 0.44 8.20 -17.65
N GLY A 49 0.82 9.18 -18.47
CA GLY A 49 2.03 9.96 -18.27
C GLY A 49 1.78 11.09 -17.27
N LYS A 50 2.58 11.13 -16.19
CA LYS A 50 2.54 12.20 -15.19
C LYS A 50 3.92 12.82 -15.00
N LYS A 51 3.94 14.05 -14.50
CA LYS A 51 5.20 14.65 -14.04
C LYS A 51 5.72 13.89 -12.84
N LEU A 52 7.04 13.88 -12.64
CA LEU A 52 7.67 13.21 -11.50
C LEU A 52 7.04 13.62 -10.15
N THR A 53 6.77 14.91 -9.94
CA THR A 53 6.12 15.43 -8.73
C THR A 53 4.74 14.84 -8.53
N ASP A 54 3.91 14.86 -9.57
CA ASP A 54 2.53 14.36 -9.54
C ASP A 54 2.53 12.83 -9.35
N ALA A 55 3.57 12.14 -9.83
CA ALA A 55 3.75 10.71 -9.64
C ALA A 55 4.07 10.37 -8.17
N VAL A 56 4.96 11.15 -7.54
CA VAL A 56 5.28 11.00 -6.10
C VAL A 56 4.04 11.25 -5.24
N GLU A 57 3.29 12.32 -5.53
CA GLU A 57 2.04 12.62 -4.83
C GLU A 57 0.99 11.52 -5.00
N TYR A 58 0.82 11.00 -6.23
CA TYR A 58 -0.09 9.90 -6.50
C TYR A 58 0.27 8.65 -5.69
N VAL A 59 1.56 8.26 -5.67
CA VAL A 59 2.00 7.11 -4.88
C VAL A 59 1.79 7.35 -3.39
N GLN A 60 2.03 8.56 -2.88
CA GLN A 60 1.77 8.90 -1.48
C GLN A 60 0.28 8.77 -1.13
N GLN A 61 -0.62 9.29 -1.96
CA GLN A 61 -2.07 9.15 -1.75
C GLN A 61 -2.49 7.68 -1.67
N ARG A 62 -1.93 6.82 -2.54
CA ARG A 62 -2.20 5.37 -2.51
C ARG A 62 -1.70 4.69 -1.24
N ILE A 63 -0.57 5.15 -0.69
CA ILE A 63 -0.06 4.68 0.61
C ILE A 63 -1.00 5.11 1.72
N ASP A 64 -1.38 6.39 1.77
CA ASP A 64 -2.26 6.94 2.80
C ASP A 64 -3.64 6.27 2.78
N GLU A 65 -4.19 6.01 1.59
CA GLU A 65 -5.44 5.25 1.42
C GLU A 65 -5.32 3.83 1.98
N ALA A 66 -4.22 3.13 1.71
CA ALA A 66 -3.99 1.78 2.21
C ALA A 66 -3.85 1.77 3.74
N ASP A 67 -3.09 2.70 4.31
CA ASP A 67 -2.90 2.83 5.75
C ASP A 67 -4.22 3.13 6.48
N ASN A 68 -5.04 4.02 5.91
CA ASN A 68 -6.37 4.31 6.42
C ASN A 68 -7.31 3.08 6.37
N LEU A 69 -7.26 2.29 5.30
CA LEU A 69 -8.03 1.06 5.18
C LEU A 69 -7.60 0.01 6.21
N ILE A 70 -6.29 -0.16 6.42
CA ILE A 70 -5.73 -1.03 7.45
C ILE A 70 -6.21 -0.60 8.84
N GLY A 71 -6.17 0.70 9.14
CA GLY A 71 -6.69 1.26 10.39
C GLY A 71 -8.16 0.93 10.62
N LYS A 72 -9.00 1.10 9.60
CA LYS A 72 -10.43 0.74 9.65
C LYS A 72 -10.65 -0.75 9.88
N LEU A 73 -9.89 -1.61 9.19
CA LEU A 73 -9.98 -3.06 9.36
C LEU A 73 -9.62 -3.49 10.79
N ASN A 74 -8.54 -2.95 11.35
CA ASN A 74 -8.13 -3.23 12.72
C ASN A 74 -9.17 -2.77 13.74
N ASN A 75 -9.75 -1.58 13.56
CA ASN A 75 -10.83 -1.09 14.42
C ASN A 75 -12.06 -2.01 14.35
N ASN A 76 -12.46 -2.41 13.15
CA ASN A 76 -13.60 -3.33 12.97
C ASN A 76 -13.34 -4.68 13.63
N ALA A 77 -12.13 -5.23 13.50
CA ALA A 77 -11.74 -6.47 14.15
C ALA A 77 -11.81 -6.34 15.68
N GLN A 78 -11.35 -5.22 16.24
CA GLN A 78 -11.41 -4.97 17.68
C GLN A 78 -12.84 -4.86 18.20
N VAL A 79 -13.72 -4.17 17.46
CA VAL A 79 -15.16 -4.09 17.79
C VAL A 79 -15.79 -5.47 17.76
N MET A 80 -15.47 -6.30 16.76
CA MET A 80 -15.99 -7.66 16.65
C MET A 80 -15.53 -8.56 17.80
N MET A 81 -14.25 -8.48 18.18
CA MET A 81 -13.72 -9.20 19.35
C MET A 81 -14.37 -8.77 20.67
N ASN A 82 -14.69 -7.48 20.82
CA ASN A 82 -15.38 -6.99 22.02
C ASN A 82 -16.81 -7.53 22.07
N LYS A 83 -17.55 -7.49 20.96
CA LYS A 83 -18.89 -8.08 20.87
C LYS A 83 -18.89 -9.58 21.20
N MET A 84 -17.90 -10.33 20.73
CA MET A 84 -17.78 -11.75 21.07
C MET A 84 -17.60 -11.97 22.59
N ARG A 85 -16.75 -11.16 23.24
CA ARG A 85 -16.56 -11.22 24.71
C ARG A 85 -17.81 -10.81 25.49
N GLU A 86 -18.59 -9.86 24.97
CA GLU A 86 -19.85 -9.46 25.59
C GLU A 86 -20.94 -10.54 25.49
N MET A 87 -20.87 -11.43 24.48
CA MET A 87 -21.82 -12.53 24.29
C MET A 87 -21.48 -13.78 25.13
N GLU A 88 -20.24 -13.96 25.57
CA GLU A 88 -19.81 -15.10 26.40
C GLU A 88 -20.67 -15.33 27.66
N PRO A 89 -21.02 -14.29 28.45
CA PRO A 89 -21.86 -14.45 29.64
C PRO A 89 -23.28 -14.94 29.32
N GLU A 90 -23.87 -14.46 28.22
CA GLU A 90 -25.21 -14.89 27.79
C GLU A 90 -25.19 -16.36 27.33
N LEU A 91 -24.17 -16.76 26.56
CA LEU A 91 -23.97 -18.14 26.14
C LEU A 91 -23.79 -19.08 27.35
N LEU A 92 -23.03 -18.65 28.36
CA LEU A 92 -22.84 -19.38 29.62
C LEU A 92 -24.16 -19.54 30.40
N LYS A 93 -24.99 -18.50 30.48
CA LYS A 93 -26.32 -18.60 31.12
C LYS A 93 -27.23 -19.56 30.38
N LEU A 94 -27.32 -19.44 29.05
CA LEU A 94 -28.18 -20.30 28.22
C LEU A 94 -27.79 -21.78 28.34
N THR A 95 -26.48 -22.08 28.37
CA THR A 95 -25.98 -23.46 28.56
C THR A 95 -26.19 -24.00 29.97
N GLN A 96 -26.25 -23.14 31.00
CA GLN A 96 -26.62 -23.53 32.35
C GLN A 96 -28.11 -23.84 32.48
N GLU A 97 -28.97 -23.02 31.87
CA GLU A 97 -30.43 -23.24 31.84
C GLU A 97 -30.80 -24.55 31.13
N LEU A 98 -30.21 -24.82 29.96
CA LEU A 98 -30.40 -26.07 29.21
C LEU A 98 -29.92 -27.34 29.94
N ARG A 99 -29.09 -27.20 30.98
CA ARG A 99 -28.63 -28.35 31.81
C ARG A 99 -29.53 -28.63 33.01
N GLN A 100 -30.45 -27.71 33.34
CA GLN A 100 -31.38 -27.86 34.46
C GLN A 100 -32.76 -28.38 34.05
N GLU A 101 -33.03 -28.49 32.74
CA GLU A 101 -34.12 -29.28 32.15
C GLU A 101 -33.67 -30.72 31.84
#